data_AF-A0A397ARV3-F1
#
_entry.id   AF-A0A397ARV3-F1
#
_cell.length_a   1.000
_cell.length_b   1.000
_cell.length_c   1.000
_cell.angle_alpha   90.00
_cell.angle_beta   90.00
_cell.angle_gamma   90.00
#
_symmetry.space_group_name_H-M   'P 1'
#
loop_
_entity.id
_entity.type
_entity.pdbx_description
1 polymer ?
#
loop_
_entity_poly.entity_id
_entity_poly.type
_entity_poly.pdbx_seq_one_letter_code
_entity_poly.pdbx_strand_id
1 'polypeptide(L)'
;MAPSTASLHLSYVAIPGRAELTCLLLAYGNIDFRDTQYTFEEYGSVKTKRVGLYPDDPFVALEADSVVNTIVELYDATYPVEFAEKDEVMKRTTQETLNHDVFPRTLERLEQRAQGPYFAGPTITFADVFLLDLAENHVGSFPGQLKLNLAAYPKLGAIVATLHASHELKAHYAKKSE
;
A
#
# COMPACT_ATOMS: atom_id res chain seq x y z
N MET A 1 24.76 -30.10 -13.90
CA MET A 1 23.60 -29.64 -13.10
C MET A 1 22.48 -29.35 -14.08
N ALA A 2 21.35 -30.05 -13.99
CA ALA A 2 20.17 -29.72 -14.79
C ALA A 2 19.66 -28.34 -14.38
N PRO A 3 19.18 -27.50 -15.32
CA PRO A 3 18.54 -26.24 -14.96
C PRO A 3 17.32 -26.56 -14.11
N SER A 4 17.24 -25.94 -12.93
CA SER A 4 16.03 -25.94 -12.12
C SER A 4 14.91 -25.32 -12.96
N THR A 5 14.02 -26.15 -13.52
CA THR A 5 12.76 -25.70 -14.13
C THR A 5 11.90 -25.12 -13.03
N ALA A 6 12.08 -23.82 -12.75
CA ALA A 6 11.15 -23.08 -11.93
C ALA A 6 9.78 -23.17 -12.60
N SER A 7 8.81 -23.79 -11.93
CA SER A 7 7.43 -23.84 -12.40
C SER A 7 6.89 -22.41 -12.44
N LEU A 8 6.52 -21.92 -13.61
CA LEU A 8 5.93 -20.58 -13.75
C LEU A 8 4.59 -20.54 -13.02
N HIS A 9 4.40 -19.55 -12.15
CA HIS A 9 3.14 -19.35 -11.42
C HIS A 9 2.62 -17.95 -11.72
N LEU A 10 1.43 -17.87 -12.29
CA LEU A 10 0.70 -16.63 -12.51
C LEU A 10 -0.43 -16.50 -11.48
N SER A 11 -0.50 -15.33 -10.83
CA SER A 11 -1.47 -15.02 -9.79
C SER A 11 -2.15 -13.69 -10.10
N TYR A 12 -3.46 -13.66 -10.30
CA TYR A 12 -4.17 -12.45 -10.75
C TYR A 12 -5.67 -12.45 -10.37
N VAL A 13 -6.31 -11.29 -10.52
CA VAL A 13 -7.76 -11.15 -10.32
C VAL A 13 -8.50 -11.80 -11.51
N ALA A 14 -9.56 -12.56 -11.25
CA ALA A 14 -10.36 -13.33 -12.23
C ALA A 14 -11.18 -12.46 -13.22
N ILE A 15 -10.54 -11.47 -13.85
CA ILE A 15 -11.06 -10.60 -14.91
C ILE A 15 -10.00 -10.49 -16.02
N PRO A 16 -10.40 -10.24 -17.28
CA PRO A 16 -9.48 -9.97 -18.38
C PRO A 16 -8.86 -8.58 -18.24
N GLY A 17 -7.95 -8.45 -17.28
CA GLY A 17 -7.22 -7.23 -16.94
C GLY A 17 -5.75 -7.32 -17.34
N ARG A 18 -4.86 -6.75 -16.51
CA ARG A 18 -3.42 -6.68 -16.79
C ARG A 18 -2.75 -8.05 -17.01
N ALA A 19 -3.32 -9.13 -16.47
CA ALA A 19 -2.79 -10.48 -16.61
C ALA A 19 -3.16 -11.16 -17.94
N GLU A 20 -4.18 -10.67 -18.65
CA GLU A 20 -4.68 -11.31 -19.88
C GLU A 20 -3.62 -11.35 -20.97
N LEU A 21 -2.84 -10.28 -21.13
CA LEU A 21 -1.73 -10.25 -22.08
C LEU A 21 -0.70 -11.36 -21.77
N THR A 22 -0.39 -11.58 -20.50
CA THR A 22 0.53 -12.65 -20.08
C THR A 22 -0.06 -14.02 -20.39
N CYS A 23 -1.34 -14.26 -20.09
CA CYS A 23 -2.03 -15.51 -20.43
C CYS A 23 -1.97 -15.80 -21.93
N LEU A 24 -2.21 -14.79 -22.78
CA LEU A 24 -2.13 -14.92 -24.24
C LEU A 24 -0.72 -15.26 -24.73
N LEU A 25 0.32 -14.64 -24.15
CA LEU A 25 1.71 -14.93 -24.50
C LEU A 25 2.13 -16.35 -24.10
N LEU A 26 1.72 -16.82 -22.92
CA LEU A 26 2.01 -18.18 -22.45
C LEU A 26 1.27 -19.22 -23.29
N ALA A 27 0.01 -18.97 -23.62
CA ALA A 27 -0.76 -19.81 -24.53
C ALA A 27 -0.13 -19.86 -25.93
N TYR A 28 0.27 -18.72 -26.50
CA TYR A 28 0.94 -18.66 -27.80
C TYR A 28 2.26 -19.43 -27.82
N GLY A 29 3.04 -19.36 -26.73
CA GLY A 29 4.30 -20.07 -26.58
C GLY A 29 4.16 -21.54 -26.15
N ASN A 30 2.93 -22.02 -25.92
CA ASN A 30 2.66 -23.36 -25.39
C ASN A 30 3.45 -23.65 -24.09
N ILE A 31 3.57 -22.64 -23.23
CA ILE A 31 4.31 -22.68 -21.97
C ILE A 31 3.35 -23.03 -20.83
N ASP A 32 3.58 -24.15 -20.16
CA ASP A 32 2.82 -24.54 -18.98
C ASP A 32 3.06 -23.58 -17.81
N PHE A 33 1.99 -23.24 -17.10
CA PHE A 33 2.06 -22.44 -15.88
C PHE A 33 0.97 -22.85 -14.90
N ARG A 34 1.24 -22.64 -13.61
CA ARG A 34 0.21 -22.70 -12.57
C ARG A 34 -0.63 -21.44 -12.66
N ASP A 35 -1.91 -21.59 -12.95
CA ASP A 35 -2.88 -20.51 -12.92
C ASP A 35 -3.51 -20.42 -11.52
N THR A 36 -3.48 -19.23 -10.91
CA THR A 36 -4.20 -18.96 -9.66
C THR A 36 -4.96 -17.66 -9.80
N GLN A 37 -6.27 -17.81 -9.94
CA GLN A 37 -7.21 -16.71 -10.06
C GLN A 37 -7.80 -16.41 -8.69
N TYR A 38 -7.93 -15.13 -8.37
CA TYR A 38 -8.54 -14.64 -7.15
C TYR A 38 -9.74 -13.76 -7.52
N THR A 39 -10.78 -13.75 -6.69
CA THR A 39 -11.73 -12.62 -6.72
C THR A 39 -11.04 -11.33 -6.27
N PHE A 40 -11.65 -10.16 -6.47
CA PHE A 40 -11.10 -8.89 -5.97
C PHE A 40 -10.87 -8.93 -4.44
N GLU A 41 -11.81 -9.52 -3.71
CA GLU A 41 -11.75 -9.69 -2.26
C GLU A 41 -10.61 -10.65 -1.86
N GLU A 42 -10.52 -11.81 -2.52
CA GLU A 42 -9.44 -12.77 -2.27
C GLU A 42 -8.07 -12.23 -2.65
N TYR A 43 -7.96 -11.42 -3.71
CA TYR A 43 -6.67 -10.90 -4.16
C TYR A 43 -6.03 -9.99 -3.11
N GLY A 44 -6.80 -9.06 -2.56
CA GLY A 44 -6.36 -8.21 -1.45
C GLY A 44 -6.05 -9.02 -0.20
N SER A 45 -6.94 -9.96 0.13
CA SER A 45 -6.85 -10.78 1.33
C SER A 45 -5.70 -11.79 1.29
N VAL A 46 -5.38 -12.40 0.14
CA VAL A 46 -4.32 -13.41 0.04
C VAL A 46 -2.93 -12.81 0.24
N LYS A 47 -2.71 -11.57 -0.24
CA LYS A 47 -1.43 -10.88 -0.02
C LYS A 47 -1.17 -10.68 1.48
N THR A 48 -2.18 -10.27 2.23
CA THR A 48 -2.08 -9.90 3.65
C THR A 48 -2.23 -11.11 4.58
N LYS A 49 -3.14 -12.05 4.28
CA LYS A 49 -3.29 -13.34 4.99
C LYS A 49 -2.03 -14.20 4.90
N ARG A 50 -1.35 -14.26 3.75
CA ARG A 50 -0.11 -15.05 3.61
C ARG A 50 1.02 -14.60 4.51
N VAL A 51 1.02 -13.34 4.93
CA VAL A 51 2.02 -12.77 5.83
C VAL A 51 1.48 -12.56 7.25
N GLY A 52 0.27 -13.07 7.55
CA GLY A 52 -0.33 -12.99 8.88
C GLY A 52 -0.77 -11.58 9.30
N LEU A 53 -0.98 -10.66 8.35
CA LEU A 53 -1.34 -9.27 8.63
C LEU A 53 -2.82 -8.95 8.38
N TYR A 54 -3.59 -9.87 7.80
CA TYR A 54 -5.04 -9.75 7.73
C TYR A 54 -5.68 -10.38 8.98
N PRO A 55 -6.51 -9.65 9.74
CA PRO A 55 -7.14 -10.19 10.95
C PRO A 55 -8.11 -11.33 10.66
N ASP A 56 -8.18 -12.32 11.56
CA ASP A 56 -9.19 -13.38 11.53
C ASP A 56 -10.54 -12.92 12.11
N ASP A 57 -10.50 -12.02 13.12
CA ASP A 57 -11.71 -11.41 13.66
C ASP A 57 -12.32 -10.45 12.62
N PRO A 58 -13.59 -10.65 12.23
CA PRO A 58 -14.20 -9.89 11.14
C PRO A 58 -14.38 -8.41 11.47
N PHE A 59 -14.51 -8.02 12.74
CA PHE A 59 -14.64 -6.61 13.12
C PHE A 59 -13.28 -5.92 13.09
N VAL A 60 -12.21 -6.60 13.51
CA VAL A 60 -10.84 -6.08 13.37
C VAL A 60 -10.44 -6.00 11.90
N ALA A 61 -10.82 -6.98 11.08
CA ALA A 61 -10.59 -6.96 9.63
C ALA A 61 -11.31 -5.78 8.96
N LEU A 62 -12.60 -5.59 9.28
CA LEU A 62 -13.40 -4.45 8.79
C LEU A 62 -12.77 -3.10 9.17
N GLU A 63 -12.28 -2.96 10.40
CA GLU A 63 -11.62 -1.72 10.83
C GLU A 63 -10.32 -1.49 10.06
N ALA A 64 -9.49 -2.52 9.89
CA ALA A 64 -8.26 -2.44 9.11
C ALA A 64 -8.53 -2.08 7.65
N ASP A 65 -9.53 -2.70 7.01
CA ASP A 65 -9.97 -2.38 5.65
C ASP A 65 -10.45 -0.92 5.55
N SER A 66 -11.20 -0.44 6.54
CA SER A 66 -11.68 0.93 6.60
C SER A 66 -10.55 1.96 6.79
N VAL A 67 -9.52 1.63 7.59
CA VAL A 67 -8.31 2.45 7.71
C VAL A 67 -7.60 2.52 6.35
N VAL A 68 -7.41 1.38 5.68
CA VAL A 68 -6.77 1.35 4.36
C VAL A 68 -7.56 2.13 3.32
N ASN A 69 -8.89 2.00 3.28
CA ASN A 69 -9.71 2.78 2.36
C ASN A 69 -9.52 4.29 2.58
N THR A 70 -9.46 4.73 3.84
CA THR A 70 -9.19 6.13 4.19
C THR A 70 -7.80 6.58 3.69
N ILE A 71 -6.80 5.70 3.76
CA ILE A 71 -5.46 5.99 3.23
C ILE A 71 -5.47 6.04 1.70
N VAL A 72 -6.19 5.12 1.03
CA VAL A 72 -6.29 5.04 -0.44
C VAL A 72 -6.94 6.30 -1.02
N GLU A 73 -7.88 6.95 -0.32
CA GLU A 73 -8.41 8.25 -0.75
C GLU A 73 -7.29 9.30 -0.98
N LEU A 74 -6.17 9.22 -0.24
CA LEU A 74 -5.01 10.09 -0.48
C LEU A 74 -4.24 9.71 -1.75
N TYR A 75 -4.11 8.42 -2.05
CA TYR A 75 -3.51 7.95 -3.29
C TYR A 75 -4.32 8.45 -4.48
N ASP A 76 -5.64 8.26 -4.44
CA ASP A 76 -6.56 8.67 -5.49
C ASP A 76 -6.56 10.19 -5.68
N ALA A 77 -6.45 10.97 -4.59
CA ALA A 77 -6.38 12.43 -4.67
C ALA A 77 -5.06 12.94 -5.29
N THR A 78 -3.95 12.24 -5.05
CA THR A 78 -2.62 12.63 -5.56
C THR A 78 -2.32 12.15 -6.98
N TYR A 79 -2.91 11.02 -7.41
CA TYR A 79 -2.54 10.41 -8.69
C TYR A 79 -2.80 11.32 -9.91
N PRO A 80 -3.97 11.99 -10.04
CA PRO A 80 -4.21 12.87 -11.18
C PRO A 80 -3.24 14.06 -11.22
N VAL A 81 -2.94 14.65 -10.06
CA VAL A 81 -2.06 15.82 -9.99
C VAL A 81 -0.59 15.45 -10.25
N GLU A 82 -0.14 14.28 -9.82
CA GLU A 82 1.25 13.89 -10.01
C GLU A 82 1.55 13.29 -11.38
N PHE A 83 0.59 12.58 -11.98
CA PHE A 83 0.84 11.80 -13.20
C PHE A 83 0.06 12.25 -14.44
N ALA A 84 -1.00 13.07 -14.31
CA ALA A 84 -1.87 13.44 -15.43
C ALA A 84 -1.96 14.95 -15.69
N GLU A 85 -1.88 15.79 -14.64
CA GLU A 85 -1.98 17.24 -14.78
C GLU A 85 -0.75 17.83 -15.47
N LYS A 86 -0.99 18.68 -16.48
CA LYS A 86 0.05 19.30 -17.32
C LYS A 86 0.15 20.81 -17.12
N ASP A 87 -0.87 21.44 -16.56
CA ASP A 87 -0.82 22.84 -16.17
C ASP A 87 -0.08 22.97 -14.84
N GLU A 88 1.12 23.57 -14.89
CA GLU A 88 2.00 23.75 -13.73
C GLU A 88 1.39 24.62 -12.62
N VAL A 89 0.52 25.57 -12.98
CA VAL A 89 -0.16 26.42 -11.99
C VAL A 89 -1.25 25.62 -11.31
N MET A 90 -2.09 24.90 -12.07
CA MET A 90 -3.14 24.05 -11.51
C MET A 90 -2.55 22.92 -10.67
N LYS A 91 -1.45 22.32 -11.13
CA LYS A 91 -0.71 21.29 -10.39
C LYS A 91 -0.24 21.83 -9.03
N ARG A 92 0.43 22.98 -9.01
CA ARG A 92 0.91 23.58 -7.76
C ARG A 92 -0.22 23.96 -6.81
N THR A 93 -1.28 24.58 -7.31
CA THR A 93 -2.45 24.93 -6.49
C THR A 93 -3.10 23.68 -5.88
N THR A 94 -3.22 22.61 -6.66
CA THR A 94 -3.78 21.34 -6.16
C THR A 94 -2.87 20.71 -5.11
N GLN A 95 -1.55 20.71 -5.32
CA GLN A 95 -0.57 20.26 -4.32
C GLN A 95 -0.65 21.08 -3.02
N GLU A 96 -0.83 22.40 -3.11
CA GLU A 96 -1.04 23.26 -1.94
C GLU A 96 -2.30 22.87 -1.17
N THR A 97 -3.44 22.67 -1.85
CA THR A 97 -4.67 22.18 -1.22
C THR A 97 -4.49 20.79 -0.60
N LEU A 98 -3.80 19.87 -1.28
CA LEU A 98 -3.52 18.53 -0.73
C LEU A 98 -2.71 18.64 0.57
N ASN A 99 -1.67 19.47 0.58
CA ASN A 99 -0.78 19.63 1.72
C ASN A 99 -1.41 20.38 2.90
N HIS A 100 -2.25 21.39 2.64
CA HIS A 100 -2.82 22.24 3.69
C HIS A 100 -4.18 21.77 4.20
N ASP A 101 -4.98 21.09 3.36
CA ASP A 101 -6.36 20.76 3.71
C ASP A 101 -6.59 19.24 3.74
N VAL A 102 -6.17 18.52 2.71
CA VAL A 102 -6.55 17.10 2.53
C VAL A 102 -5.73 16.17 3.42
N PHE A 103 -4.40 16.27 3.39
CA PHE A 103 -3.54 15.45 4.24
C PHE A 103 -3.79 15.72 5.72
N PRO A 104 -3.81 16.98 6.22
CA PRO A 104 -3.98 17.21 7.66
C PRO A 104 -5.32 16.69 8.19
N ARG A 105 -6.42 16.90 7.44
CA ARG A 105 -7.74 16.40 7.81
C ARG A 105 -7.80 14.88 7.87
N THR A 106 -7.17 14.20 6.91
CA THR A 106 -7.18 12.74 6.85
C THR A 106 -6.29 12.15 7.94
N LEU A 107 -5.11 12.72 8.16
CA LEU A 107 -4.20 12.31 9.23
C LEU A 107 -4.80 12.53 10.62
N GLU A 108 -5.54 13.63 10.85
CA GLU A 108 -6.24 13.86 12.12
C GLU A 108 -7.26 12.75 12.41
N ARG A 109 -8.02 12.32 11.41
CA ARG A 109 -8.97 11.20 11.54
C ARG A 109 -8.25 9.87 11.81
N LEU A 110 -7.16 9.61 11.11
CA LEU A 110 -6.36 8.39 11.31
C LEU A 110 -5.71 8.35 12.69
N GLU A 111 -5.19 9.48 13.18
CA GLU A 111 -4.62 9.61 14.53
C GLU A 111 -5.64 9.28 15.63
N GLN A 112 -6.90 9.68 15.43
CA GLN A 112 -8.00 9.34 16.36
C GLN A 112 -8.32 7.83 16.37
N ARG A 113 -8.11 7.14 15.24
CA ARG A 113 -8.38 5.71 15.09
C ARG A 113 -7.28 4.81 15.64
N ALA A 114 -6.05 5.31 15.79
CA ALA A 114 -4.96 4.54 16.38
C ALA A 114 -5.24 4.25 17.88
N GLN A 115 -5.33 2.97 18.24
CA GLN A 115 -5.76 2.49 19.58
C GLN A 115 -4.62 1.97 20.47
N GLY A 116 -3.37 2.09 20.04
CA GLY A 116 -2.21 1.55 20.75
C GLY A 116 -0.94 1.72 19.93
N PRO A 117 0.03 0.78 19.99
CA PRO A 117 1.18 0.80 19.08
C PRO A 117 0.80 0.66 17.60
N TYR A 118 -0.43 0.20 17.29
CA TYR A 118 -0.99 0.02 15.95
C TYR A 118 -2.45 0.50 15.87
N PHE A 119 -3.03 0.51 14.68
CA PHE A 119 -4.46 0.80 14.48
C PHE A 119 -5.37 -0.18 15.24
N ALA A 120 -5.05 -1.47 15.21
CA ALA A 120 -5.79 -2.52 15.93
C ALA A 120 -5.31 -2.73 17.39
N GLY A 121 -4.81 -1.67 18.03
CA GLY A 121 -4.32 -1.72 19.40
C GLY A 121 -2.95 -2.41 19.48
N PRO A 122 -2.80 -3.55 20.18
CA PRO A 122 -1.51 -4.24 20.32
C PRO A 122 -1.11 -5.07 19.08
N THR A 123 -2.04 -5.30 18.15
CA THR A 123 -1.84 -6.20 17.02
C THR A 123 -1.53 -5.42 15.76
N ILE A 124 -0.42 -5.74 15.09
CA ILE A 124 -0.08 -5.21 13.77
C ILE A 124 -1.04 -5.78 12.71
N THR A 125 -1.47 -4.94 11.78
CA THR A 125 -2.26 -5.35 10.61
C THR A 125 -1.67 -4.75 9.34
N PHE A 126 -2.24 -5.13 8.19
CA PHE A 126 -1.85 -4.54 6.91
C PHE A 126 -2.11 -3.03 6.83
N ALA A 127 -3.05 -2.49 7.63
CA ALA A 127 -3.33 -1.06 7.68
C ALA A 127 -2.13 -0.22 8.14
N ASP A 128 -1.36 -0.74 9.11
CA ASP A 128 -0.16 -0.10 9.62
C ASP A 128 0.93 -0.03 8.53
N VAL A 129 1.06 -1.10 7.73
CA VAL A 129 1.99 -1.15 6.59
C VAL A 129 1.58 -0.20 5.47
N PHE A 130 0.28 0.00 5.25
CA PHE A 130 -0.22 1.01 4.30
C PHE A 130 0.13 2.45 4.73
N LEU A 131 0.11 2.74 6.03
CA LEU A 131 0.55 4.03 6.55
C LEU A 131 2.05 4.26 6.33
N LEU A 132 2.87 3.23 6.56
CA LEU A 132 4.30 3.26 6.25
C LEU A 132 4.54 3.53 4.76
N ASP A 133 3.84 2.81 3.88
CA ASP A 133 3.97 2.99 2.42
C ASP A 133 3.54 4.40 1.97
N LEU A 134 2.45 4.92 2.54
CA LEU A 134 2.00 6.29 2.31
C LEU A 134 3.12 7.30 2.63
N ALA A 135 3.75 7.15 3.79
CA ALA A 135 4.75 8.08 4.28
C ALA A 135 6.06 8.01 3.48
N GLU A 136 6.57 6.80 3.25
CA GLU A 136 7.93 6.61 2.74
C GLU A 136 8.00 6.51 1.22
N ASN A 137 7.04 5.83 0.58
CA ASN A 137 7.11 5.56 -0.84
C ASN A 137 6.17 6.47 -1.62
N HIS A 138 4.91 6.59 -1.20
CA HIS A 138 3.93 7.39 -1.94
C HIS A 138 4.24 8.88 -1.86
N VAL A 139 4.23 9.47 -0.65
CA VAL A 139 4.59 10.89 -0.47
C VAL A 139 6.09 11.12 -0.64
N GLY A 140 6.92 10.20 -0.13
CA GLY A 140 8.37 10.31 -0.22
C GLY A 140 8.94 10.36 -1.64
N SER A 141 8.20 9.86 -2.65
CA SER A 141 8.58 9.96 -4.07
C SER A 141 8.44 11.37 -4.66
N PHE A 142 7.77 12.31 -3.96
CA PHE A 142 7.50 13.67 -4.45
C PHE A 142 8.04 14.74 -3.49
N PRO A 143 9.36 14.75 -3.21
CA PRO A 143 9.96 15.67 -2.25
C PRO A 143 9.71 17.13 -2.64
N GLY A 144 9.20 17.92 -1.70
CA GLY A 144 8.88 19.33 -1.90
C GLY A 144 7.51 19.61 -2.53
N GLN A 145 6.90 18.61 -3.18
CA GLN A 145 5.60 18.70 -3.82
C GLN A 145 4.49 18.22 -2.89
N LEU A 146 4.65 17.04 -2.29
CA LEU A 146 3.73 16.47 -1.30
C LEU A 146 4.40 16.45 0.07
N LYS A 147 3.64 16.78 1.12
CA LYS A 147 4.15 16.98 2.48
C LYS A 147 3.25 16.29 3.49
N LEU A 148 3.72 15.15 4.01
CA LEU A 148 3.10 14.47 5.14
C LEU A 148 3.78 14.92 6.44
N ASN A 149 3.06 15.63 7.31
CA ASN A 149 3.60 16.08 8.60
C ASN A 149 3.27 15.11 9.74
N LEU A 150 3.94 13.95 9.79
CA LEU A 150 3.73 12.96 10.85
C LEU A 150 4.14 13.46 12.24
N ALA A 151 4.98 14.50 12.35
CA ALA A 151 5.36 15.07 13.64
C ALA A 151 4.17 15.71 14.38
N ALA A 152 3.10 16.09 13.68
CA ALA A 152 1.86 16.57 14.28
C ALA A 152 0.92 15.45 14.76
N TYR A 153 1.20 14.19 14.40
CA TYR A 153 0.34 13.03 14.64
C TYR A 153 1.17 11.93 15.31
N PRO A 154 1.42 12.04 16.63
CA PRO A 154 2.42 11.23 17.32
C PRO A 154 2.13 9.73 17.31
N LYS A 155 0.86 9.28 17.30
CA LYS A 155 0.56 7.84 17.19
C LYS A 155 0.88 7.33 15.78
N LEU A 156 0.49 8.07 14.73
CA LEU A 156 0.84 7.70 13.36
C LEU A 156 2.35 7.70 13.14
N GLY A 157 3.05 8.72 13.66
CA GLY A 157 4.50 8.78 13.64
C GLY A 157 5.16 7.61 14.38
N ALA A 158 4.60 7.18 15.51
CA ALA A 158 5.07 6.02 16.25
C ALA A 158 4.88 4.72 15.44
N ILE A 159 3.72 4.50 14.82
CA ILE A 159 3.46 3.33 13.96
C ILE A 159 4.53 3.23 12.86
N VAL A 160 4.74 4.34 12.13
CA VAL A 160 5.72 4.41 11.04
C VAL A 160 7.13 4.12 11.56
N ALA A 161 7.54 4.77 12.65
CA ALA A 161 8.88 4.56 13.23
C ALA A 161 9.09 3.11 13.71
N THR A 162 8.10 2.51 14.35
CA THR A 162 8.14 1.12 14.81
C THR A 162 8.28 0.15 13.65
N LEU A 163 7.52 0.33 12.56
CA LEU A 163 7.61 -0.53 11.39
C LEU A 163 8.94 -0.36 10.64
N HIS A 164 9.40 0.89 10.46
CA HIS A 164 10.69 1.17 9.83
C HIS A 164 11.84 0.45 10.56
N ALA A 165 11.80 0.44 11.90
CA ALA A 165 12.81 -0.21 12.75
C ALA A 165 12.56 -1.71 12.98
N SER A 166 11.53 -2.30 12.38
CA SER A 166 11.14 -3.69 12.62
C SER A 166 12.19 -4.70 12.12
N HIS A 167 12.24 -5.86 12.77
CA HIS A 167 13.11 -6.94 12.34
C HIS A 167 12.69 -7.47 10.95
N GLU A 168 11.38 -7.52 10.72
CA GLU A 168 10.70 -8.00 9.53
C GLU A 168 11.10 -7.19 8.27
N LEU A 169 11.24 -5.87 8.40
CA LEU A 169 11.60 -5.00 7.27
C LEU A 169 13.10 -4.67 7.20
N LYS A 170 13.90 -5.04 8.20
CA LYS A 170 15.34 -4.75 8.25
C LYS A 170 16.10 -5.15 6.98
N ALA A 171 15.82 -6.34 6.44
CA ALA A 171 16.49 -6.84 5.23
C ALA A 171 16.08 -6.05 3.98
N HIS A 172 14.85 -5.54 3.92
CA HIS A 172 14.39 -4.69 2.82
C HIS A 172 15.13 -3.34 2.84
N TYR A 173 15.22 -2.69 4.01
CA TYR A 173 15.89 -1.39 4.15
C TYR A 173 17.41 -1.46 3.97
N ALA A 174 18.04 -2.57 4.37
CA ALA A 174 19.45 -2.81 4.09
C ALA A 174 19.74 -2.76 2.57
N LYS A 175 18.89 -3.39 1.75
CA LYS A 175 19.04 -3.38 0.28
C LYS A 175 18.75 -2.03 -0.36
N LYS A 176 17.84 -1.23 0.21
CA LYS A 176 17.51 0.12 -0.30
C LYS A 176 18.62 1.14 -0.06
N SER A 177 19.56 0.84 0.85
CA SER A 177 20.66 1.73 1.23
C SER A 177 21.96 1.45 0.45
N GLU A 178 21.95 0.44 -0.42
CA GLU A 178 23.03 0.09 -1.37
C GLU A 178 22.81 0.78 -2.72
#